data_AF-A0AAD7HZ82-F1
#
_entry.id   AF-A0AAD7HZ82-F1
#
_cell.length_a   1.000
_cell.length_b   1.000
_cell.length_c   1.000
_cell.angle_alpha   90.00
_cell.angle_beta   90.00
_cell.angle_gamma   90.00
#
_symmetry.space_group_name_H-M   'P 1'
#
loop_
_entity.id
_entity.type
_entity.pdbx_description
1 polymer ?
#
loop_
_entity_poly.entity_id
_entity_poly.type
_entity_poly.pdbx_seq_one_letter_code
_entity_poly.pdbx_strand_id
1 'polypeptide(L)'
;LIGTLQKINTNDHIGGELEATIVKSFWRGANLRRYLNRSDCPEVIKQFKVLFDLTFSPRNDRSAESVPAEDGKDRVHYTHQGVNYSRASAHLGNSLVIYYPTSNATSPVPGSIQRISTVGDHTLFHIRRQAPLPPDKFDPFLPYYPHFPAKTYSSQMEDVVDEVQPYSVLSHCARLEFSDNRAVILDLSR
;
A
#
# COMPACT_ATOMS: atom_id res chain seq x y z
N LEU A 1 7.81 1.73 7.09
CA LEU A 1 8.29 0.87 5.97
C LEU A 1 7.83 1.39 4.61
N ILE A 2 6.52 1.63 4.42
CA ILE A 2 5.92 2.14 3.16
C ILE A 2 6.67 3.39 2.64
N GLY A 3 6.72 4.46 3.43
CA GLY A 3 7.39 5.70 3.03
C GLY A 3 8.92 5.61 2.94
N THR A 4 9.54 4.56 3.50
CA THR A 4 10.99 4.32 3.40
C THR A 4 11.31 3.62 2.08
N LEU A 5 10.53 2.59 1.71
CA LEU A 5 10.65 1.91 0.42
C LEU A 5 10.40 2.87 -0.74
N GLN A 6 9.52 3.86 -0.57
CA GLN A 6 9.23 4.89 -1.56
C GLN A 6 10.35 5.92 -1.78
N LYS A 7 11.38 5.95 -0.91
CA LYS A 7 12.44 6.97 -0.91
C LYS A 7 13.84 6.37 -1.09
N ILE A 8 13.94 5.12 -1.54
CA ILE A 8 15.24 4.49 -1.76
C ILE A 8 15.83 5.04 -3.06
N ASN A 9 17.02 5.64 -2.98
CA ASN A 9 17.83 5.96 -4.16
C ASN A 9 18.53 4.68 -4.63
N THR A 10 18.19 4.23 -5.83
CA THR A 10 18.76 3.04 -6.48
C THR A 10 19.13 3.40 -7.91
N ASN A 11 20.11 2.72 -8.49
CA ASN A 11 20.28 2.76 -9.94
C ASN A 11 19.09 2.01 -10.55
N ASP A 12 18.31 2.70 -11.38
CA ASP A 12 17.03 2.19 -11.88
C ASP A 12 17.19 1.06 -12.93
N HIS A 13 18.20 0.20 -12.81
CA HIS A 13 18.44 -0.87 -13.77
C HIS A 13 17.57 -2.09 -13.45
N ILE A 14 16.83 -2.56 -14.46
CA ILE A 14 16.02 -3.78 -14.40
C ILE A 14 16.98 -4.98 -14.24
N GLY A 15 16.70 -5.88 -13.29
CA GLY A 15 17.63 -6.98 -12.94
C GLY A 15 18.88 -6.53 -12.19
N GLY A 16 18.92 -5.28 -11.71
CA GLY A 16 20.08 -4.64 -11.08
C GLY A 16 19.94 -4.39 -9.58
N GLU A 17 20.63 -3.38 -9.07
CA GLU A 17 20.70 -3.14 -7.62
C GLU A 17 19.37 -2.65 -7.04
N LEU A 18 18.46 -2.05 -7.84
CA LEU A 18 17.11 -1.69 -7.41
C LEU A 18 16.35 -2.90 -6.85
N GLU A 19 16.19 -3.94 -7.68
CA GLU A 19 15.47 -5.16 -7.33
C GLU A 19 16.09 -5.82 -6.11
N ALA A 20 17.42 -6.01 -6.13
CA ALA A 20 18.17 -6.57 -5.03
C ALA A 20 18.02 -5.75 -3.74
N THR A 21 18.01 -4.42 -3.84
CA THR A 21 17.86 -3.51 -2.69
C THR A 21 16.47 -3.60 -2.11
N ILE A 22 15.42 -3.61 -2.93
CA ILE A 22 14.04 -3.72 -2.47
C ILE A 22 13.84 -5.07 -1.77
N VAL A 23 14.23 -6.17 -2.42
CA VAL A 23 14.10 -7.53 -1.87
C VAL A 23 14.89 -7.65 -0.57
N LYS A 24 16.15 -7.22 -0.55
CA LYS A 24 17.01 -7.26 0.65
C LYS A 24 16.49 -6.39 1.78
N SER A 25 15.95 -5.21 1.47
CA SER A 25 15.34 -4.31 2.47
C SER A 25 14.09 -4.93 3.07
N PHE A 26 13.26 -5.58 2.26
CA PHE A 26 12.09 -6.32 2.74
C PHE A 26 12.50 -7.44 3.70
N TRP A 27 13.45 -8.29 3.31
CA TRP A 27 13.93 -9.40 4.15
C TRP A 27 14.58 -8.92 5.44
N ARG A 28 15.42 -7.88 5.38
CA ARG A 28 16.02 -7.27 6.58
C ARG A 28 14.95 -6.71 7.51
N GLY A 29 13.95 -6.02 6.97
CA GLY A 29 12.82 -5.51 7.74
C GLY A 29 11.95 -6.61 8.34
N ALA A 30 11.73 -7.72 7.61
CA ALA A 30 11.00 -8.88 8.11
C ALA A 30 11.78 -9.59 9.24
N ASN A 31 13.08 -9.82 9.06
CA ASN A 31 13.94 -10.43 10.07
C ASN A 31 14.05 -9.56 11.32
N LEU A 32 14.19 -8.23 11.17
CA LEU A 32 14.22 -7.31 12.29
C LEU A 32 12.90 -7.37 13.07
N ARG A 33 11.74 -7.30 12.39
CA ARG A 33 10.42 -7.43 13.03
C ARG A 33 10.28 -8.76 13.76
N ARG A 34 10.67 -9.87 13.12
CA ARG A 34 10.66 -11.20 13.74
C ARG A 34 11.53 -11.21 15.00
N TYR A 35 12.74 -10.68 14.92
CA TYR A 35 13.68 -10.65 16.04
C TYR A 35 13.14 -9.82 17.20
N LEU A 36 12.57 -8.63 16.93
CA LEU A 36 11.95 -7.76 17.94
C LEU A 36 10.74 -8.41 18.64
N ASN A 37 10.02 -9.30 17.96
CA ASN A 37 8.84 -9.96 18.50
C ASN A 37 9.15 -11.31 19.18
N ARG A 38 10.41 -11.78 19.18
CA ARG A 38 10.76 -13.01 19.88
C ARG A 38 10.78 -12.79 21.40
N SER A 39 10.40 -13.81 22.16
CA SER A 39 10.42 -13.80 23.62
C SER A 39 11.83 -13.64 24.20
N ASP A 40 12.86 -14.11 23.48
CA ASP A 40 14.27 -14.07 23.86
C ASP A 40 15.03 -12.83 23.36
N CYS A 41 14.32 -11.81 22.82
CA CYS A 41 14.95 -10.57 22.37
C CYS A 41 15.56 -9.79 23.55
N PRO A 42 16.84 -9.37 23.50
CA PRO A 42 17.47 -8.59 24.56
C PRO A 42 16.73 -7.27 24.82
N GLU A 43 16.64 -6.86 26.10
CA GLU A 43 15.86 -5.67 26.49
C GLU A 43 16.32 -4.37 25.82
N VAL A 44 17.64 -4.19 25.62
CA VAL A 44 18.17 -3.02 24.90
C VAL A 44 17.60 -2.90 23.48
N ILE A 45 17.30 -4.04 22.83
CA ILE A 45 16.76 -4.06 21.47
C ILE A 45 15.24 -3.85 21.49
N LYS A 46 14.54 -4.34 22.53
CA LYS A 46 13.12 -4.03 22.75
C LYS A 46 12.88 -2.55 23.02
N GLN A 47 13.80 -1.85 23.68
CA GLN A 47 13.70 -0.40 23.85
C GLN A 47 13.68 0.33 22.51
N PHE A 48 14.46 -0.14 21.51
CA PHE A 48 14.38 0.41 20.16
C PHE A 48 13.04 0.14 19.49
N LYS A 49 12.33 -0.95 19.81
CA LYS A 49 10.97 -1.19 19.31
C LYS A 49 10.04 -0.04 19.66
N VAL A 50 10.15 0.53 20.87
CA VAL A 50 9.35 1.70 21.27
C VAL A 50 9.64 2.90 20.37
N LEU A 51 10.92 3.13 20.02
CA LEU A 51 11.27 4.19 19.07
C LEU A 51 10.74 3.89 17.66
N PHE A 52 10.81 2.65 17.19
CA PHE A 52 10.23 2.26 15.90
C PHE A 52 8.71 2.46 15.90
N ASP A 53 8.03 2.06 16.95
CA ASP A 53 6.59 2.26 17.08
C ASP A 53 6.28 3.77 17.17
N LEU A 54 7.04 4.57 17.92
CA LEU A 54 6.84 6.02 17.97
C LEU A 54 7.05 6.71 16.60
N THR A 55 8.05 6.27 15.85
CA THR A 55 8.47 6.90 14.59
C THR A 55 7.70 6.42 13.36
N PHE A 56 7.28 5.15 13.37
CA PHE A 56 6.64 4.49 12.23
C PHE A 56 5.23 3.96 12.51
N SER A 57 4.70 4.09 13.73
CA SER A 57 3.26 3.93 13.91
C SER A 57 2.56 4.96 13.03
N PRO A 58 1.45 4.59 12.39
CA PRO A 58 0.54 5.60 11.89
C PRO A 58 0.26 6.51 13.07
N ARG A 59 0.55 7.82 12.93
CA ARG A 59 -0.04 8.78 13.85
C ARG A 59 -1.52 8.46 13.79
N ASN A 60 -2.09 8.02 14.90
CA ASN A 60 -3.52 8.13 15.10
C ASN A 60 -3.75 9.63 15.04
N ASP A 61 -3.95 10.15 13.83
CA ASP A 61 -4.61 11.41 13.63
C ASP A 61 -5.91 11.22 14.37
N ARG A 62 -5.95 11.88 15.53
CA ARG A 62 -6.95 11.81 16.58
C ARG A 62 -8.25 11.29 16.01
N SER A 63 -8.70 10.14 16.50
CA SER A 63 -10.06 9.62 16.36
C SER A 63 -10.98 10.72 15.88
N ALA A 64 -11.13 10.83 14.55
CA ALA A 64 -12.13 11.67 13.96
C ALA A 64 -13.40 10.92 14.33
N GLU A 65 -13.99 11.31 15.46
CA GLU A 65 -15.35 10.94 15.79
C GLU A 65 -16.14 11.04 14.50
N SER A 66 -16.74 9.92 14.13
CA SER A 66 -17.53 9.78 12.93
C SER A 66 -18.73 10.72 13.07
N VAL A 67 -18.53 11.99 12.71
CA VAL A 67 -19.65 12.88 12.42
C VAL A 67 -20.45 12.16 11.34
N PRO A 68 -21.76 11.94 11.54
CA PRO A 68 -22.62 11.42 10.49
C PRO A 68 -22.43 12.33 9.27
N ALA A 69 -21.89 11.77 8.20
CA ALA A 69 -21.68 12.54 6.99
C ALA A 69 -23.04 12.78 6.35
N GLU A 70 -23.32 14.03 6.00
CA GLU A 70 -24.46 14.34 5.13
C GLU A 70 -24.30 13.61 3.80
N ASP A 71 -25.40 13.05 3.31
CA ASP A 71 -25.46 12.28 2.08
C ASP A 71 -24.89 13.09 0.89
N GLY A 72 -23.96 12.50 0.14
CA GLY A 72 -23.32 13.14 -1.00
C GLY A 72 -22.06 13.99 -0.71
N LYS A 73 -21.57 14.08 0.53
CA LYS A 73 -20.32 14.82 0.83
C LYS A 73 -19.07 13.95 0.73
N ASP A 74 -18.05 14.47 0.04
CA ASP A 74 -16.73 13.86 -0.04
C ASP A 74 -15.98 13.94 1.30
N ARG A 75 -15.36 12.83 1.69
CA ARG A 75 -14.52 12.71 2.90
C ARG A 75 -13.05 12.72 2.51
N VAL A 76 -12.24 13.35 3.37
CA VAL A 76 -10.78 13.37 3.19
C VAL A 76 -10.15 12.07 3.69
N HIS A 77 -10.66 11.55 4.82
CA HIS A 77 -10.24 10.31 5.46
C HIS A 77 -11.44 9.45 5.84
N TYR A 78 -11.23 8.14 5.92
CA TYR A 78 -12.20 7.19 6.45
C TYR A 78 -11.48 6.06 7.18
N THR A 79 -11.95 5.71 8.38
CA THR A 79 -11.37 4.59 9.15
C THR A 79 -12.33 3.41 9.13
N HIS A 80 -11.85 2.25 8.67
CA HIS A 80 -12.59 0.99 8.66
C HIS A 80 -11.81 -0.07 9.42
N GLN A 81 -12.41 -0.68 10.44
CA GLN A 81 -11.76 -1.73 11.26
C GLN A 81 -10.36 -1.33 11.78
N GLY A 82 -10.20 -0.07 12.19
CA GLY A 82 -8.91 0.45 12.69
C GLY A 82 -7.87 0.79 11.62
N VAL A 83 -8.20 0.63 10.33
CA VAL A 83 -7.36 1.00 9.20
C VAL A 83 -7.83 2.34 8.63
N ASN A 84 -6.93 3.31 8.52
CA ASN A 84 -7.21 4.64 7.97
C ASN A 84 -6.92 4.69 6.47
N TYR A 85 -7.94 5.07 5.70
CA TYR A 85 -7.89 5.31 4.26
C TYR A 85 -8.03 6.80 3.98
N SER A 86 -7.43 7.26 2.89
CA SER A 86 -7.55 8.65 2.45
C SER A 86 -7.58 8.78 0.94
N ARG A 87 -8.11 9.89 0.45
CA ARG A 87 -7.90 10.29 -0.96
C ARG A 87 -6.42 10.58 -1.24
N ALA A 88 -5.98 10.33 -2.48
CA ALA A 88 -4.59 10.51 -2.92
C ALA A 88 -4.08 11.94 -2.72
N SER A 89 -4.97 12.92 -2.89
CA SER A 89 -4.68 14.34 -2.68
C SER A 89 -4.46 14.74 -1.22
N ALA A 90 -4.78 13.87 -0.26
CA ALA A 90 -4.55 14.11 1.17
C ALA A 90 -3.36 13.31 1.70
N HIS A 91 -3.30 12.01 1.42
CA HIS A 91 -2.16 11.18 1.82
C HIS A 91 -1.96 10.02 0.85
N LEU A 92 -0.95 10.14 -0.03
CA LEU A 92 -0.67 9.15 -1.07
C LEU A 92 -0.48 7.73 -0.52
N GLY A 93 0.20 7.56 0.62
CA GLY A 93 0.42 6.23 1.19
C GLY A 93 -0.85 5.52 1.66
N ASN A 94 -1.87 6.27 2.08
CA ASN A 94 -3.14 5.73 2.59
C ASN A 94 -4.22 5.68 1.50
N SER A 95 -3.89 6.15 0.29
CA SER A 95 -4.75 6.01 -0.88
C SER A 95 -4.42 4.77 -1.70
N LEU A 96 -3.20 4.26 -1.60
CA LEU A 96 -2.72 3.10 -2.36
C LEU A 96 -3.21 1.80 -1.74
N VAL A 97 -4.02 1.07 -2.50
CA VAL A 97 -4.72 -0.14 -2.04
C VAL A 97 -4.70 -1.25 -3.09
N ILE A 98 -4.83 -2.49 -2.62
CA ILE A 98 -5.15 -3.67 -3.43
C ILE A 98 -6.59 -4.05 -3.09
N TYR A 99 -7.43 -4.24 -4.11
CA TYR A 99 -8.88 -4.40 -3.94
C TYR A 99 -9.52 -5.27 -5.01
N TYR A 100 -10.73 -5.73 -4.75
CA TYR A 100 -11.57 -6.42 -5.72
C TYR A 100 -12.47 -5.41 -6.43
N PRO A 101 -12.32 -5.23 -7.76
CA PRO A 101 -13.03 -4.16 -8.48
C PRO A 101 -14.52 -4.42 -8.64
N THR A 102 -14.94 -5.68 -8.57
CA THR A 102 -16.35 -6.09 -8.59
C THR A 102 -16.55 -7.18 -7.54
N SER A 103 -17.80 -7.37 -7.09
CA SER A 103 -18.15 -8.40 -6.10
C SER A 103 -17.82 -9.83 -6.53
N ASN A 104 -17.76 -10.07 -7.85
CA ASN A 104 -17.46 -11.38 -8.43
C ASN A 104 -15.99 -11.51 -8.88
N ALA A 105 -15.17 -10.48 -8.68
CA ALA A 105 -13.76 -10.54 -9.08
C ALA A 105 -13.02 -11.58 -8.24
N THR A 106 -12.34 -12.51 -8.89
CA THR A 106 -11.52 -13.54 -8.22
C THR A 106 -10.09 -13.08 -7.97
N SER A 107 -9.63 -12.06 -8.69
CA SER A 107 -8.27 -11.53 -8.61
C SER A 107 -8.31 -10.07 -8.18
N PRO A 108 -7.57 -9.67 -7.14
CA PRO A 108 -7.50 -8.29 -6.74
C PRO A 108 -6.56 -7.50 -7.66
N VAL A 109 -6.78 -6.20 -7.75
CA VAL A 109 -5.96 -5.26 -8.53
C VAL A 109 -5.49 -4.10 -7.65
N PRO A 110 -4.31 -3.52 -7.93
CA PRO A 110 -3.90 -2.32 -7.24
C PRO A 110 -4.52 -1.06 -7.85
N GLY A 111 -4.71 -0.05 -7.01
CA GLY A 111 -5.16 1.26 -7.43
C GLY A 111 -4.95 2.33 -6.36
N SER A 112 -5.41 3.53 -6.66
CA SER A 112 -5.35 4.67 -5.75
C SER A 112 -6.72 5.28 -5.55
N ILE A 113 -7.15 5.41 -4.29
CA ILE A 113 -8.38 6.09 -3.88
C ILE A 113 -8.27 7.57 -4.29
N GLN A 114 -9.12 7.99 -5.23
CA GLN A 114 -9.20 9.39 -5.67
C GLN A 114 -10.22 10.16 -4.84
N ARG A 115 -11.31 9.52 -4.45
CA ARG A 115 -12.41 10.13 -3.72
C ARG A 115 -13.04 9.12 -2.76
N ILE A 116 -13.53 9.60 -1.63
CA ILE A 116 -14.30 8.83 -0.65
C ILE A 116 -15.64 9.55 -0.50
N SER A 117 -16.74 8.87 -0.81
CA SER A 117 -18.08 9.44 -0.74
C SER A 117 -18.99 8.65 0.18
N THR A 118 -20.00 9.31 0.72
CA THR A 118 -21.08 8.65 1.47
C THR A 118 -22.33 8.68 0.61
N VAL A 119 -22.95 7.51 0.40
CA VAL A 119 -24.21 7.34 -0.33
C VAL A 119 -25.16 6.57 0.56
N GLY A 120 -26.16 7.26 1.13
CA GLY A 120 -26.97 6.73 2.22
C GLY A 120 -26.10 6.32 3.42
N ASP A 121 -26.26 5.08 3.89
CA ASP A 121 -25.46 4.53 5.00
C ASP A 121 -24.13 3.89 4.54
N HIS A 122 -23.87 3.87 3.23
CA HIS A 122 -22.69 3.22 2.67
C HIS A 122 -21.58 4.22 2.36
N THR A 123 -20.35 3.85 2.69
CA THR A 123 -19.16 4.55 2.22
C THR A 123 -18.66 3.88 0.94
N LEU A 124 -18.35 4.68 -0.08
CA LEU A 124 -17.80 4.23 -1.35
C LEU A 124 -16.43 4.86 -1.59
N PHE A 125 -15.50 4.05 -2.06
CA PHE A 125 -14.20 4.46 -2.55
C PHE A 125 -14.22 4.49 -4.07
N HIS A 126 -13.79 5.61 -4.63
CA HIS A 126 -13.60 5.83 -6.06
C HIS A 126 -12.13 5.60 -6.35
N ILE A 127 -11.80 4.42 -6.86
CA ILE A 127 -10.42 3.96 -7.01
C ILE A 127 -10.04 3.98 -8.48
N ARG A 128 -8.98 4.72 -8.80
CA ARG A 128 -8.37 4.69 -10.14
C ARG A 128 -7.39 3.51 -10.20
N ARG A 129 -7.56 2.62 -11.18
CA ARG A 129 -6.73 1.41 -11.33
C ARG A 129 -5.30 1.73 -11.72
N GLN A 130 -4.35 0.96 -11.20
CA GLN A 130 -3.00 0.96 -11.74
C GLN A 130 -2.99 0.25 -13.10
N ALA A 131 -2.39 0.85 -14.12
CA ALA A 131 -2.31 0.21 -15.43
C ALA A 131 -1.42 -1.05 -15.39
N PRO A 132 -1.81 -2.12 -16.09
CA PRO A 132 -1.02 -3.35 -16.14
C PRO A 132 0.34 -3.08 -16.77
N LEU A 133 1.32 -3.94 -16.46
CA LEU A 133 2.60 -3.94 -17.15
C LEU A 133 2.37 -4.22 -18.65
N PRO A 134 2.89 -3.38 -19.56
CA PRO A 134 2.84 -3.66 -20.99
C PRO A 134 3.39 -5.06 -21.34
N PRO A 135 2.82 -5.77 -22.33
CA PRO A 135 3.18 -7.16 -22.63
C PRO A 135 4.63 -7.33 -23.13
N ASP A 136 5.24 -6.26 -23.65
CA ASP A 136 6.63 -6.18 -24.08
C ASP A 136 7.63 -6.04 -22.91
N LYS A 137 7.12 -5.93 -21.67
CA LYS A 137 7.93 -5.63 -20.49
C LYS A 137 7.97 -6.80 -19.50
N PHE A 138 9.19 -7.17 -19.10
CA PHE A 138 9.45 -8.25 -18.13
C PHE A 138 9.31 -7.82 -16.66
N ASP A 139 8.67 -8.62 -15.80
CA ASP A 139 8.61 -8.36 -14.36
C ASP A 139 9.84 -8.92 -13.61
N PRO A 140 10.78 -8.07 -13.13
CA PRO A 140 11.96 -8.52 -12.39
C PRO A 140 11.66 -9.22 -11.06
N PHE A 141 10.47 -9.02 -10.47
CA PHE A 141 10.14 -9.61 -9.16
C PHE A 141 9.52 -11.00 -9.26
N LEU A 142 9.16 -11.43 -10.47
CA LEU A 142 8.53 -12.75 -10.71
C LEU A 142 9.33 -13.93 -10.12
N PRO A 143 10.68 -13.98 -10.20
CA PRO A 143 11.46 -15.09 -9.65
C PRO A 143 11.38 -15.25 -8.12
N TYR A 144 10.96 -14.22 -7.38
CA TYR A 144 10.87 -14.27 -5.91
C TYR A 144 9.49 -14.69 -5.40
N TYR A 145 8.52 -14.86 -6.30
CA TYR A 145 7.20 -15.35 -5.94
C TYR A 145 7.27 -16.82 -5.49
N PRO A 146 6.57 -17.25 -4.41
CA PRO A 146 5.61 -16.50 -3.60
C PRO A 146 6.21 -15.81 -2.36
N HIS A 147 7.53 -15.83 -2.18
CA HIS A 147 8.19 -15.39 -0.95
C HIS A 147 8.32 -13.86 -0.83
N PHE A 148 8.25 -13.14 -1.94
CA PHE A 148 8.26 -11.68 -1.98
C PHE A 148 7.01 -11.18 -2.73
N PRO A 149 6.03 -10.53 -2.05
CA PRO A 149 4.73 -10.18 -2.62
C PRO A 149 4.80 -8.87 -3.41
N ALA A 150 5.79 -8.74 -4.29
CA ALA A 150 5.94 -7.61 -5.19
C ALA A 150 5.66 -8.02 -6.63
N LYS A 151 5.05 -7.10 -7.38
CA LYS A 151 4.77 -7.27 -8.80
C LYS A 151 4.97 -5.96 -9.53
N THR A 152 5.43 -6.04 -10.77
CA THR A 152 5.63 -4.87 -11.62
C THR A 152 4.37 -4.52 -12.40
N TYR A 153 4.07 -3.23 -12.45
CA TYR A 153 2.99 -2.59 -13.19
C TYR A 153 3.54 -1.46 -14.06
N SER A 154 2.72 -0.89 -14.94
CA SER A 154 3.02 0.41 -15.55
C SER A 154 3.07 1.48 -14.45
N SER A 155 3.87 2.53 -14.62
CA SER A 155 3.80 3.69 -13.72
C SER A 155 2.50 4.47 -13.89
N GLN A 156 1.80 4.33 -15.02
CA GLN A 156 0.56 5.06 -15.30
C GLN A 156 -0.65 4.44 -14.59
N MET A 157 -1.64 5.28 -14.30
CA MET A 157 -2.97 4.85 -13.86
C MET A 157 -3.90 4.76 -15.07
N GLU A 158 -4.83 3.81 -15.08
CA GLU A 158 -5.89 3.73 -16.11
C GLU A 158 -6.92 4.83 -15.91
N ASP A 159 -7.65 5.22 -16.95
CA ASP A 159 -8.76 6.18 -16.81
C ASP A 159 -10.01 5.57 -16.17
N VAL A 160 -10.02 4.25 -15.99
CA VAL A 160 -11.09 3.51 -15.30
C VAL A 160 -11.09 3.87 -13.81
N VAL A 161 -12.26 4.23 -13.31
CA VAL A 161 -12.54 4.45 -11.88
C VAL A 161 -13.56 3.42 -11.42
N ASP A 162 -13.20 2.61 -10.44
CA ASP A 162 -14.12 1.68 -9.81
C ASP A 162 -14.74 2.30 -8.55
N GLU A 163 -16.00 1.97 -8.32
CA GLU A 163 -16.69 2.28 -7.07
C GLU A 163 -16.80 1.02 -6.22
N VAL A 164 -16.11 1.00 -5.09
CA VAL A 164 -16.09 -0.17 -4.21
C VAL A 164 -16.34 0.22 -2.76
N GLN A 165 -16.89 -0.70 -1.98
CA GLN A 165 -17.05 -0.52 -0.54
C GLN A 165 -15.74 -0.88 0.19
N PRO A 166 -15.52 -0.37 1.41
CA PRO A 166 -14.30 -0.63 2.19
C PRO A 166 -13.99 -2.12 2.37
N TYR A 167 -14.99 -3.00 2.47
CA TYR A 167 -14.77 -4.44 2.61
C TYR A 167 -14.20 -5.12 1.36
N SER A 168 -14.28 -4.48 0.19
CA SER A 168 -13.69 -4.99 -1.05
C SER A 168 -12.18 -4.69 -1.14
N VAL A 169 -11.64 -3.88 -0.21
CA VAL A 169 -10.21 -3.60 -0.11
C VAL A 169 -9.53 -4.74 0.65
N LEU A 170 -8.58 -5.41 -0.02
CA LEU A 170 -7.79 -6.47 0.58
C LEU A 170 -6.74 -5.90 1.54
N SER A 171 -6.01 -4.88 1.09
CA SER A 171 -4.88 -4.33 1.83
C SER A 171 -4.43 -2.97 1.29
N HIS A 172 -3.58 -2.29 2.06
CA HIS A 172 -2.76 -1.21 1.52
C HIS A 172 -1.60 -1.78 0.72
N CYS A 173 -1.08 -1.00 -0.23
CA CYS A 173 0.13 -1.34 -0.96
C CYS A 173 1.16 -0.21 -0.93
N ALA A 174 2.44 -0.58 -1.03
CA ALA A 174 3.50 0.38 -1.33
C ALA A 174 3.72 0.39 -2.84
N ARG A 175 3.87 1.59 -3.41
CA ARG A 175 4.17 1.81 -4.83
C ARG A 175 5.46 2.61 -4.95
N LEU A 176 6.40 2.12 -5.75
CA LEU A 176 7.63 2.83 -6.10
C LEU A 176 7.77 2.82 -7.63
N GLU A 177 7.91 4.00 -8.23
CA GLU A 177 8.20 4.15 -9.65
C GLU A 177 9.69 3.90 -9.91
N PHE A 178 10.00 3.27 -11.04
CA PHE A 178 11.36 3.03 -11.51
C PHE A 178 11.40 3.10 -13.04
N SER A 179 12.57 2.83 -13.64
CA SER A 179 12.84 3.01 -15.07
C SER A 179 11.78 2.45 -16.02
N ASP A 180 11.76 3.01 -17.23
CA ASP A 180 10.91 2.58 -18.33
C ASP A 180 9.41 2.59 -18.02
N ASN A 181 8.91 3.62 -17.34
CA ASN A 181 7.49 3.75 -16.98
C ASN A 181 6.96 2.52 -16.24
N ARG A 182 7.73 2.01 -15.29
CA ARG A 182 7.34 0.88 -14.44
C ARG A 182 7.14 1.35 -13.01
N ALA A 183 6.26 0.66 -12.31
CA ALA A 183 6.13 0.80 -10.87
C ALA A 183 6.11 -0.59 -10.25
N VAL A 184 6.86 -0.76 -9.17
CA VAL A 184 6.74 -1.94 -8.33
C VAL A 184 5.65 -1.67 -7.31
N ILE A 185 4.77 -2.64 -7.16
CA ILE A 185 3.72 -2.63 -6.15
C ILE A 185 3.99 -3.79 -5.22
N LEU A 186 4.10 -3.48 -3.93
CA LEU A 186 4.32 -4.42 -2.85
C LEU A 186 3.05 -4.47 -2.00
N ASP A 187 2.47 -5.66 -1.89
CA ASP A 187 1.38 -5.90 -0.95
C ASP A 187 1.89 -5.78 0.49
N LEU A 188 1.13 -5.07 1.33
CA LEU A 188 1.43 -4.85 2.74
C LEU A 188 0.46 -5.58 3.66
N SER A 189 -0.39 -6.44 3.10
CA SER A 189 -1.09 -7.48 3.85
C SER A 189 -0.03 -8.28 4.64
N ARG A 190 -0.33 -8.51 5.92
CA ARG A 190 0.56 -9.23 6.84
C ARG A 190 0.24 -10.70 6.82
#